data_AF-A0A6N7UTP1-F1
#
_entry.id   AF-A0A6N7UTP1-F1
#
_cell.length_a   1.000
_cell.length_b   1.000
_cell.length_c   1.000
_cell.angle_alpha   90.00
_cell.angle_beta   90.00
_cell.angle_gamma   90.00
#
_symmetry.space_group_name_H-M   'P 1'
#
loop_
_entity.id
_entity.type
_entity.pdbx_description
1 polymer ?
#
loop_
_entity_poly.entity_id
_entity_poly.type
_entity_poly.pdbx_seq_one_letter_code
_entity_poly.pdbx_strand_id
1 'polypeptide(L)'
;MEDIARAAGVAVGTLYRHFPTKADLVAATLEQHIASIAEQLESSVRRIGDGAPAREEIRSLFLGWVESHSDSRILKEAARSLGAYSTESDAMVRMDGALRQLLQQGAGSGDLRPDVEPADIYLLMSTMPADEPDESRRRWVENISRGLLRTA
;
A
#
# COMPACT_ATOMS: atom_id res chain seq x y z
N MET A 1 -3.08 -9.09 22.80
CA MET A 1 -4.45 -8.68 23.13
C MET A 1 -4.46 -7.76 24.34
N GLU A 2 -3.92 -8.17 25.48
CA GLU A 2 -3.84 -7.29 26.67
C GLU A 2 -3.04 -6.01 26.43
N ASP A 3 -1.84 -6.10 25.84
CA ASP A 3 -1.04 -4.91 25.54
C ASP A 3 -1.70 -4.00 24.51
N ILE A 4 -2.36 -4.58 23.50
CA ILE A 4 -3.12 -3.84 22.48
C ILE A 4 -4.31 -3.14 23.11
N ALA A 5 -5.07 -3.82 23.98
CA ALA A 5 -6.21 -3.23 24.69
C ALA A 5 -5.75 -2.07 25.59
N ARG A 6 -4.63 -2.25 26.30
CA ARG A 6 -4.00 -1.20 27.12
C ARG A 6 -3.59 0.00 26.27
N ALA A 7 -2.91 -0.22 25.15
CA ALA A 7 -2.48 0.84 24.24
C ALA A 7 -3.68 1.58 23.60
N ALA A 8 -4.75 0.87 23.29
CA ALA A 8 -5.98 1.42 22.73
C ALA A 8 -6.93 2.05 23.78
N GLY A 9 -6.60 1.97 25.08
CA GLY A 9 -7.43 2.51 26.15
C GLY A 9 -8.78 1.79 26.34
N VAL A 10 -8.88 0.52 25.93
CA VAL A 10 -10.12 -0.28 26.02
C VAL A 10 -9.95 -1.48 26.95
N ALA A 11 -11.06 -1.98 27.49
CA ALA A 11 -11.05 -3.23 28.24
C ALA A 11 -10.73 -4.42 27.32
N VAL A 12 -9.94 -5.39 27.80
CA VAL A 12 -9.58 -6.59 27.02
C VAL A 12 -10.81 -7.39 26.59
N GLY A 13 -11.86 -7.44 27.42
CA GLY A 13 -13.13 -8.08 27.08
C GLY A 13 -13.87 -7.40 25.92
N THR A 14 -13.76 -6.07 25.81
CA THR A 14 -14.29 -5.33 24.65
C THR A 14 -13.53 -5.72 23.38
N LEU A 15 -12.19 -5.80 23.46
CA LEU A 15 -11.38 -6.19 22.30
C LEU A 15 -11.71 -7.61 21.82
N TYR A 16 -11.83 -8.58 22.72
CA TYR A 16 -12.25 -9.95 22.37
C TYR A 16 -13.69 -10.03 21.84
N ARG A 17 -14.59 -9.12 22.26
CA ARG A 17 -15.95 -9.07 21.73
C ARG A 17 -15.98 -8.66 20.25
N HIS A 18 -15.09 -7.76 19.84
CA HIS A 18 -14.97 -7.32 18.44
C HIS A 18 -14.08 -8.24 17.61
N PHE A 19 -13.03 -8.78 18.21
CA PHE A 19 -12.05 -9.65 17.57
C PHE A 19 -11.86 -10.91 18.44
N PRO A 20 -12.71 -11.94 18.23
CA PRO A 20 -12.69 -13.16 19.05
C PRO A 20 -11.32 -13.84 19.09
N THR A 21 -10.56 -13.76 18.01
CA THR A 21 -9.21 -14.30 17.90
C THR A 21 -8.19 -13.23 17.50
N LYS A 22 -6.90 -13.52 17.74
CA LYS A 22 -5.80 -12.69 17.19
C LYS A 22 -5.85 -12.65 15.65
N ALA A 23 -6.29 -13.73 15.00
CA ALA A 23 -6.43 -13.79 13.56
C ALA A 23 -7.49 -12.79 13.08
N ASP A 24 -8.62 -12.67 13.78
CA ASP A 24 -9.67 -11.69 13.43
C ASP A 24 -9.17 -10.25 13.56
N LEU A 25 -8.42 -9.93 14.62
CA LEU A 25 -7.83 -8.60 14.79
C LEU A 25 -6.82 -8.29 13.69
N VAL A 26 -5.95 -9.25 13.37
CA VAL A 26 -4.93 -9.09 12.32
C VAL A 26 -5.57 -8.97 10.95
N ALA A 27 -6.60 -9.78 10.65
CA ALA A 27 -7.38 -9.68 9.42
C ALA A 27 -8.02 -8.30 9.26
N ALA A 28 -8.67 -7.79 10.31
CA ALA A 28 -9.31 -6.46 10.27
C ALA A 28 -8.28 -5.34 10.12
N THR A 29 -7.12 -5.44 10.79
CA THR A 29 -6.04 -4.45 10.66
C THR A 29 -5.45 -4.47 9.25
N LEU A 30 -5.28 -5.66 8.67
CA LEU A 30 -4.81 -5.83 7.30
C LEU A 30 -5.82 -5.27 6.29
N GLU A 31 -7.10 -5.55 6.46
CA GLU A 31 -8.19 -5.02 5.63
C GLU A 31 -8.18 -3.49 5.62
N GLN A 32 -8.09 -2.87 6.80
CA GLN A 32 -7.99 -1.40 6.93
C GLN A 32 -6.73 -0.84 6.26
N HIS A 33 -5.61 -1.53 6.38
CA HIS A 33 -4.37 -1.11 5.75
C HIS A 33 -4.48 -1.16 4.22
N ILE A 34 -5.03 -2.23 3.65
CA ILE A 34 -5.25 -2.37 2.20
C ILE A 34 -6.26 -1.32 1.72
N ALA A 35 -7.33 -1.09 2.47
CA ALA A 35 -8.33 -0.07 2.15
C ALA A 35 -7.72 1.33 2.08
N SER A 36 -6.82 1.67 3.01
CA SER A 36 -6.09 2.95 2.97
C SER A 36 -5.21 3.09 1.73
N ILE A 37 -4.56 2.02 1.28
CA ILE A 37 -3.77 2.02 0.04
C ILE A 37 -4.70 2.22 -1.17
N ALA A 38 -5.84 1.52 -1.21
CA ALA A 38 -6.84 1.69 -2.26
C ALA A 38 -7.34 3.13 -2.33
N GLU A 39 -7.66 3.75 -1.19
CA GLU A 39 -8.09 5.16 -1.13
C GLU A 39 -7.02 6.12 -1.66
N GLN A 40 -5.74 5.89 -1.33
CA GLN A 40 -4.62 6.70 -1.84
C GLN A 40 -4.51 6.59 -3.37
N LEU A 41 -4.57 5.36 -3.91
CA LEU A 41 -4.54 5.11 -5.36
C LEU A 41 -5.72 5.76 -6.07
N GLU A 42 -6.94 5.55 -5.59
CA GLU A 42 -8.16 6.14 -6.15
C GLU A 42 -8.11 7.68 -6.11
N SER A 43 -7.52 8.24 -5.07
CA SER A 43 -7.34 9.70 -4.93
C SER A 43 -6.38 10.25 -5.98
N SER A 44 -5.25 9.58 -6.25
CA SER A 44 -4.35 9.97 -7.34
C SER A 44 -5.00 9.79 -8.71
N VAL A 45 -5.73 8.69 -8.93
CA VAL A 45 -6.48 8.46 -10.17
C VAL A 45 -7.46 9.61 -10.46
N ARG A 46 -8.18 10.08 -9.43
CA ARG A 46 -9.06 11.25 -9.56
C ARG A 46 -8.28 12.51 -9.92
N ARG A 47 -7.19 12.82 -9.19
CA ARG A 47 -6.37 14.01 -9.46
C ARG A 47 -5.79 14.02 -10.89
N ILE A 48 -5.32 12.88 -11.38
CA ILE A 48 -4.84 12.76 -12.77
C ILE A 48 -5.99 12.97 -13.76
N GLY A 49 -7.16 12.39 -13.47
CA GLY A 49 -8.39 12.63 -14.25
C GLY A 49 -8.79 14.10 -14.31
N ASP A 50 -8.53 14.85 -13.23
CA ASP A 50 -8.78 16.29 -13.11
C ASP A 50 -7.65 17.17 -13.69
N GLY A 51 -6.62 16.54 -14.29
CA GLY A 51 -5.54 17.23 -15.02
C GLY A 51 -4.21 17.35 -14.27
N ALA A 52 -4.05 16.74 -13.10
CA ALA A 52 -2.75 16.68 -12.43
C ALA A 52 -1.73 15.86 -13.27
N PRO A 53 -0.44 16.25 -13.28
CA PRO A 53 0.59 15.47 -13.98
C PRO A 53 0.74 14.06 -13.40
N ALA A 54 0.53 13.02 -14.20
CA ALA A 54 0.58 11.62 -13.76
C ALA A 54 1.94 11.26 -13.15
N ARG A 55 3.02 11.82 -13.72
CA ARG A 55 4.38 11.69 -13.19
C ARG A 55 4.49 12.09 -11.72
N GLU A 56 3.97 13.27 -11.37
CA GLU A 56 4.12 13.85 -10.03
C GLU A 56 3.29 13.05 -9.02
N GLU A 57 2.09 12.65 -9.42
CA GLU A 57 1.19 11.81 -8.62
C GLU A 57 1.78 10.42 -8.33
N ILE A 58 2.27 9.71 -9.35
CA ILE A 58 2.87 8.38 -9.19
C ILE A 58 4.11 8.46 -8.30
N ARG A 59 4.96 9.48 -8.53
CA ARG A 59 6.16 9.72 -7.72
C ARG A 59 5.81 10.02 -6.26
N SER A 60 4.82 10.88 -6.03
CA SER A 60 4.37 11.24 -4.68
C SER A 60 3.80 10.04 -3.94
N LEU A 61 3.00 9.20 -4.62
CA LEU A 61 2.50 7.95 -4.05
C LEU A 61 3.63 7.01 -3.61
N PHE A 62 4.61 6.77 -4.47
CA PHE A 62 5.72 5.87 -4.12
C PHE A 62 6.55 6.40 -2.96
N LEU A 63 6.78 7.71 -2.89
CA LEU A 63 7.44 8.34 -1.74
C LEU A 63 6.62 8.18 -0.46
N GLY A 64 5.31 8.45 -0.52
CA GLY A 64 4.41 8.30 0.63
C GLY A 64 4.29 6.86 1.13
N TRP A 65 4.32 5.88 0.23
CA TRP A 65 4.44 4.48 0.62
C TRP A 65 5.73 4.26 1.39
N VAL A 66 6.87 4.66 0.87
CA VAL A 66 8.14 4.43 1.56
C VAL A 66 8.23 5.11 2.92
N GLU A 67 7.68 6.30 3.08
CA GLU A 67 7.63 7.00 4.38
C GLU A 67 6.70 6.32 5.39
N SER A 68 5.62 5.68 4.94
CA SER A 68 4.67 4.96 5.80
C SER A 68 5.10 3.52 6.15
N HIS A 69 6.13 2.97 5.51
CA HIS A 69 6.41 1.53 5.53
C HIS A 69 7.28 1.01 6.70
N SER A 70 6.96 1.39 7.94
CA SER A 70 7.54 0.69 9.10
C SER A 70 6.71 -0.55 9.50
N ASP A 71 5.41 -0.63 9.16
CA ASP A 71 4.48 -1.57 9.79
C ASP A 71 3.85 -2.64 8.87
N SER A 72 3.89 -2.46 7.53
CA SER A 72 3.15 -3.32 6.58
C SER A 72 3.68 -4.75 6.46
N ARG A 73 5.02 -4.94 6.52
CA ARG A 73 5.64 -6.27 6.36
C ARG A 73 5.29 -7.19 7.53
N ILE A 74 5.47 -6.70 8.75
CA ILE A 74 5.20 -7.43 9.99
C ILE A 74 3.71 -7.81 10.06
N LEU A 75 2.82 -6.89 9.69
CA LEU A 75 1.38 -7.15 9.65
C LEU A 75 1.03 -8.26 8.64
N LYS A 76 1.61 -8.24 7.44
CA LYS A 76 1.40 -9.27 6.41
C LYS A 76 1.97 -10.62 6.83
N GLU A 77 3.14 -10.66 7.47
CA GLU A 77 3.72 -11.90 8.02
C GLU A 77 2.86 -12.48 9.14
N ALA A 78 2.40 -11.65 10.07
CA ALA A 78 1.47 -12.06 11.12
C ALA A 78 0.19 -12.63 10.51
N ALA A 79 -0.39 -11.95 9.51
CA ALA A 79 -1.59 -12.41 8.83
C ALA A 79 -1.40 -13.78 8.17
N ARG A 80 -0.28 -14.00 7.47
CA ARG A 80 0.03 -15.31 6.87
C ARG A 80 0.21 -16.39 7.93
N SER A 81 0.95 -16.11 9.00
CA SER A 81 1.19 -17.08 10.07
C SER A 81 -0.09 -17.50 10.82
N LEU A 82 -1.08 -16.60 10.86
CA LEU A 82 -2.36 -16.83 11.52
C LEU A 82 -3.46 -17.31 10.57
N GLY A 83 -3.18 -17.47 9.26
CA GLY A 83 -4.20 -17.81 8.25
C GLY A 83 -5.24 -16.71 8.01
N ALA A 84 -4.90 -15.47 8.35
CA ALA A 84 -5.77 -14.28 8.27
C ALA A 84 -5.59 -13.48 6.97
N TYR A 85 -4.71 -13.94 6.06
CA TYR A 85 -4.47 -13.27 4.78
C TYR A 85 -5.43 -13.79 3.70
N SER A 86 -6.33 -12.93 3.22
CA SER A 86 -7.22 -13.22 2.09
C SER A 86 -6.86 -12.34 0.89
N THR A 87 -6.72 -12.96 -0.28
CA THR A 87 -6.53 -12.26 -1.56
C THR A 87 -7.85 -11.82 -2.19
N GLU A 88 -8.99 -12.28 -1.67
CA GLU A 88 -10.33 -12.06 -2.23
C GLU A 88 -11.13 -10.97 -1.49
N SER A 89 -10.45 -10.14 -0.69
CA SER A 89 -11.12 -9.05 0.03
C SER A 89 -11.52 -7.90 -0.91
N ASP A 90 -12.63 -7.22 -0.58
CA ASP A 90 -13.10 -6.05 -1.33
C ASP A 90 -12.04 -4.94 -1.40
N ALA A 91 -11.26 -4.75 -0.32
CA ALA A 91 -10.16 -3.79 -0.31
C ALA A 91 -9.05 -4.19 -1.30
N MET A 92 -8.72 -5.48 -1.43
CA MET A 92 -7.75 -5.98 -2.41
C MET A 92 -8.23 -5.74 -3.84
N VAL A 93 -9.51 -6.01 -4.12
CA VAL A 93 -10.13 -5.76 -5.44
C VAL A 93 -10.09 -4.27 -5.79
N ARG A 94 -10.45 -3.39 -4.84
CA ARG A 94 -10.37 -1.94 -5.02
C ARG A 94 -8.94 -1.47 -5.28
N MET A 95 -7.98 -1.97 -4.50
CA MET A 95 -6.57 -1.63 -4.65
C MET A 95 -6.03 -2.04 -6.03
N ASP A 96 -6.28 -3.27 -6.49
CA ASP A 96 -5.85 -3.75 -7.82
C ASP A 96 -6.50 -2.94 -8.95
N GLY A 97 -7.81 -2.68 -8.87
CA GLY A 97 -8.52 -1.86 -9.84
C GLY A 97 -7.96 -0.44 -9.93
N ALA A 98 -7.75 0.22 -8.79
CA ALA A 98 -7.20 1.57 -8.74
C ALA A 98 -5.75 1.64 -9.24
N LEU A 99 -4.92 0.64 -8.91
CA LEU A 99 -3.55 0.54 -9.42
C LEU A 99 -3.54 0.40 -10.95
N ARG A 100 -4.37 -0.49 -11.51
CA ARG A 100 -4.49 -0.65 -12.96
C ARG A 100 -4.88 0.65 -13.65
N GLN A 101 -5.84 1.38 -13.08
CA GLN A 101 -6.29 2.65 -13.63
C GLN A 101 -5.19 3.72 -13.56
N LEU A 102 -4.43 3.78 -12.46
CA LEU A 102 -3.28 4.68 -12.31
C LEU A 102 -2.22 4.41 -13.39
N LEU A 103 -1.85 3.14 -13.59
CA LEU A 103 -0.87 2.74 -14.61
C LEU A 103 -1.37 3.07 -16.02
N GLN A 104 -2.66 2.82 -16.29
CA GLN A 104 -3.27 3.15 -17.59
C GLN A 104 -3.25 4.65 -17.87
N GLN A 105 -3.60 5.48 -16.89
CA GLN A 105 -3.56 6.94 -17.04
C GLN A 105 -2.14 7.44 -17.25
N GLY A 106 -1.17 6.95 -16.48
CA GLY A 106 0.24 7.30 -16.64
C GLY A 106 0.82 6.89 -17.98
N ALA A 107 0.45 5.71 -18.50
CA ALA A 107 0.85 5.27 -19.82
C ALA A 107 0.20 6.11 -20.93
N GLY A 108 -1.09 6.45 -20.76
CA GLY A 108 -1.86 7.28 -21.68
C GLY A 108 -1.37 8.72 -21.78
N SER A 109 -0.83 9.29 -20.69
CA SER A 109 -0.20 10.63 -20.70
C SER A 109 1.22 10.61 -21.29
N GLY A 110 1.82 9.42 -21.43
CA GLY A 110 3.21 9.25 -21.83
C GLY A 110 4.21 9.47 -20.69
N ASP A 111 3.76 9.68 -19.45
CA ASP A 111 4.65 9.86 -18.30
C ASP A 111 5.21 8.54 -17.76
N LEU A 112 4.43 7.46 -17.87
CA LEU A 112 4.82 6.12 -17.47
C LEU A 112 5.17 5.28 -18.70
N ARG A 113 6.15 4.39 -18.56
CA ARG A 113 6.39 3.36 -19.55
C ARG A 113 5.16 2.45 -19.72
N PRO A 114 4.78 2.10 -20.96
CA PRO A 114 3.57 1.34 -21.24
C PRO A 114 3.67 -0.16 -20.89
N ASP A 115 4.87 -0.66 -20.61
CA ASP A 115 5.14 -2.06 -20.28
C ASP A 115 5.17 -2.34 -18.76
N VAL A 116 4.80 -1.35 -17.93
CA VAL A 116 4.71 -1.50 -16.48
C VAL A 116 3.38 -2.17 -16.12
N GLU A 117 3.46 -3.30 -15.43
CA GLU A 117 2.30 -4.07 -14.99
C GLU A 117 2.07 -3.94 -13.47
N PRO A 118 0.85 -4.19 -12.96
CA PRO A 118 0.60 -4.22 -11.52
C PRO A 118 1.54 -5.18 -10.76
N ALA A 119 1.90 -6.30 -11.38
CA ALA A 119 2.83 -7.27 -10.81
C ALA A 119 4.21 -6.68 -10.52
N ASP A 120 4.70 -5.77 -11.36
CA ASP A 120 5.98 -5.08 -11.14
C ASP A 120 5.89 -4.20 -9.89
N ILE A 121 4.79 -3.47 -9.74
CA ILE A 121 4.58 -2.59 -8.58
C ILE A 121 4.45 -3.40 -7.30
N TYR A 122 3.71 -4.52 -7.33
CA TYR A 122 3.62 -5.42 -6.18
C TYR A 122 4.98 -6.00 -5.80
N LEU A 123 5.78 -6.43 -6.78
CA LEU A 123 7.13 -6.95 -6.53
C LEU A 123 8.03 -5.88 -5.91
N LEU A 124 8.06 -4.68 -6.48
CA LEU A 124 8.82 -3.54 -5.95
C LEU A 124 8.43 -3.23 -4.51
N MET A 125 7.12 -3.14 -4.22
CA MET A 125 6.67 -2.83 -2.86
C MET A 125 6.94 -3.98 -1.87
N SER A 126 6.86 -5.24 -2.31
CA SER A 126 7.17 -6.39 -1.46
C SER A 126 8.67 -6.54 -1.14
N THR A 127 9.54 -6.00 -1.99
CA THR A 127 11.01 -6.09 -1.90
C THR A 127 11.66 -4.79 -1.43
N MET A 128 10.85 -3.79 -1.05
CA MET A 128 11.33 -2.51 -0.56
C MET A 128 12.23 -2.71 0.68
N PRO A 129 13.40 -2.04 0.77
CA PRO A 129 14.33 -2.19 1.87
C PRO A 129 13.83 -1.46 3.14
N ALA A 130 12.80 -2.00 3.78
CA ALA A 130 12.09 -1.35 4.89
C ALA A 130 12.97 -1.10 6.13
N ASP A 131 14.00 -1.91 6.34
CA ASP A 131 14.90 -1.82 7.51
C ASP A 131 16.07 -0.84 7.30
N GLU A 132 16.15 -0.20 6.13
CA GLU A 132 17.18 0.79 5.81
C GLU A 132 16.80 2.21 6.29
N PRO A 133 17.79 3.09 6.52
CA PRO A 133 17.53 4.50 6.85
C PRO A 133 16.63 5.20 5.83
N ASP A 134 15.83 6.17 6.28
CA ASP A 134 14.90 6.94 5.44
C ASP A 134 15.54 7.49 4.16
N GLU A 135 16.78 7.97 4.24
CA GLU A 135 17.52 8.47 3.08
C GLU A 135 17.77 7.38 2.03
N SER A 136 18.20 6.19 2.46
CA SER A 136 18.40 5.02 1.59
C SER A 136 17.10 4.61 0.93
N ARG A 137 16.00 4.59 1.68
CA ARG A 137 14.68 4.22 1.15
C ARG A 137 14.16 5.24 0.14
N ARG A 138 14.30 6.54 0.42
CA ARG A 138 13.97 7.62 -0.54
C ARG A 138 14.80 7.51 -1.82
N ARG A 139 16.10 7.23 -1.70
CA ARG A 139 16.99 7.05 -2.85
C ARG A 139 16.61 5.81 -3.68
N TRP A 140 16.18 4.73 -3.04
CA TRP A 140 15.68 3.54 -3.72
C TRP A 140 14.44 3.86 -4.57
N VAL A 141 13.45 4.59 -4.03
CA VAL A 141 12.27 5.07 -4.77
C VAL A 141 12.65 5.94 -5.95
N GLU A 142 13.57 6.88 -5.72
CA GLU A 142 14.02 7.80 -6.77
C GLU A 142 14.58 7.04 -7.97
N ASN A 143 15.44 6.06 -7.71
CA ASN A 143 16.06 5.26 -8.77
C ASN A 143 15.04 4.42 -9.54
N ILE A 144 14.09 3.80 -8.85
CA ILE A 144 13.02 3.02 -9.49
C ILE A 144 12.09 3.93 -10.29
N SER A 145 11.70 5.07 -9.72
CA SER A 145 10.84 6.04 -10.40
C SER A 145 11.45 6.51 -11.71
N ARG A 146 12.77 6.74 -11.76
CA ARG A 146 13.47 7.08 -13.02
C ARG A 146 13.44 5.96 -14.06
N GLY A 147 13.38 4.70 -13.64
CA GLY A 147 13.31 3.54 -14.54
C GLY A 147 11.89 3.28 -15.09
N LEU A 148 10.86 3.67 -14.34
CA LEU A 148 9.45 3.49 -14.69
C LEU A 148 8.88 4.71 -15.44
N LEU A 149 9.27 5.91 -15.03
CA LEU A 149 8.80 7.18 -15.61
C LEU A 149 9.68 7.55 -16.81
N ARG A 150 9.07 7.95 -17.92
CA ARG A 150 9.81 8.40 -19.11
C ARG A 150 10.44 9.75 -18.83
N THR A 151 11.67 10.03 -19.25
CA THR A 151 12.19 11.41 -19.23
C THR A 151 11.36 12.29 -20.15
N ALA A 152 10.94 13.46 -19.65
CA ALA A 152 10.33 14.51 -20.45
C ALA A 152 11.30 15.02 -21.53
#